data_AF-A0A521ACF1-F1
#
_entry.id   AF-A0A521ACF1-F1
#
_cell.length_a   1.000
_cell.length_b   1.000
_cell.length_c   1.000
_cell.angle_alpha   90.00
_cell.angle_beta   90.00
_cell.angle_gamma   90.00
#
_symmetry.space_group_name_H-M   'P 1'
#
loop_
_entity.id
_entity.type
_entity.pdbx_description
1 polymer ?
#
loop_
_entity_poly.entity_id
_entity_poly.type
_entity_poly.pdbx_seq_one_letter_code
_entity_poly.pdbx_strand_id
1 'polypeptide(L)'
;MDPRFASNQVLPSKAQTEKLAQSFLHQIEPGLFERLENRWIRPHNETINVNGHPTTVTGMKYKCYLPEEDTYTWVIAGANQIITFEQGIKWKEGCMTVDCYQMKTRAEVSLRFSIHN
;
A
#
# COMPACT_ATOMS: atom_id res chain seq x y z
N MET A 1 13.10 5.47 -17.79
CA MET A 1 12.65 5.16 -16.42
C MET A 1 11.29 5.82 -16.25
N ASP A 2 10.27 5.08 -15.83
CA ASP A 2 8.94 5.68 -15.61
C ASP A 2 9.07 6.78 -14.54
N PRO A 3 8.60 8.01 -14.80
CA PRO A 3 8.76 9.12 -13.87
C PRO A 3 8.17 8.82 -12.49
N ARG A 4 7.20 7.89 -12.40
CA ARG A 4 6.55 7.44 -11.17
C ARG A 4 7.45 6.65 -10.21
N PHE A 5 8.64 6.23 -10.67
CA PHE A 5 9.59 5.42 -9.92
C PHE A 5 10.96 6.10 -9.78
N ALA A 6 11.08 7.38 -10.12
CA ALA A 6 12.34 8.10 -10.02
C ALA A 6 12.70 8.38 -8.54
N SER A 7 13.95 8.11 -8.16
CA SER A 7 14.47 8.31 -6.79
C SER A 7 14.49 9.77 -6.32
N ASN A 8 14.36 10.72 -7.24
CA ASN A 8 14.40 12.16 -6.96
C ASN A 8 13.00 12.81 -6.91
N GLN A 9 11.93 12.02 -6.80
CA GLN A 9 10.59 12.57 -6.65
C GLN A 9 10.41 13.22 -5.27
N VAL A 10 9.77 14.38 -5.26
CA VAL A 10 9.32 15.03 -4.02
C VAL A 10 8.28 14.11 -3.38
N LEU A 11 8.61 13.56 -2.22
CA LEU A 11 7.69 12.73 -1.46
C LEU A 11 6.49 13.55 -0.99
N PRO A 12 5.28 13.00 -1.00
CA PRO A 12 4.12 13.69 -0.47
C PRO A 12 4.33 13.97 1.03
N SER A 13 3.79 15.08 1.51
CA SER A 13 3.70 15.34 2.95
C SER A 13 2.88 14.25 3.65
N LYS A 14 2.98 14.16 4.98
CA LYS A 14 2.15 13.22 5.76
C LYS A 14 0.65 13.41 5.50
N ALA A 15 0.19 14.66 5.46
CA ALA A 15 -1.21 15.00 5.19
C ALA A 15 -1.65 14.63 3.76
N GLN A 16 -0.77 14.82 2.77
CA GLN A 16 -1.05 14.37 1.39
C GLN A 16 -1.08 12.85 1.30
N THR A 17 -0.15 12.17 1.98
CA THR A 17 -0.11 10.70 2.05
C THR A 17 -1.40 10.14 2.65
N GLU A 18 -1.88 10.74 3.73
CA GLU A 18 -3.11 10.34 4.39
C GLU A 18 -4.33 10.54 3.48
N LYS A 19 -4.45 11.67 2.78
CA LYS A 19 -5.53 11.89 1.81
C LYS A 19 -5.50 10.90 0.65
N LEU A 20 -4.31 10.59 0.13
CA LEU A 20 -4.13 9.57 -0.91
C LEU A 20 -4.52 8.18 -0.41
N ALA A 21 -4.09 7.82 0.80
CA ALA A 21 -4.43 6.55 1.44
C ALA A 21 -5.95 6.44 1.68
N GLN A 22 -6.58 7.48 2.25
CA GLN A 22 -8.02 7.53 2.45
C GLN A 22 -8.79 7.33 1.15
N SER A 23 -8.44 8.11 0.12
CA SER A 23 -9.12 8.04 -1.18
C SER A 23 -9.00 6.66 -1.82
N PHE A 24 -7.83 6.03 -1.69
CA PHE A 24 -7.56 4.71 -2.25
C PHE A 24 -8.24 3.59 -1.45
N LEU A 25 -8.17 3.63 -0.13
CA LEU A 25 -8.79 2.62 0.75
C LEU A 25 -10.31 2.67 0.65
N HIS A 26 -10.90 3.86 0.53
CA HIS A 26 -12.33 4.03 0.28
C HIS A 26 -12.78 3.44 -1.08
N GLN A 27 -11.90 3.42 -2.09
CA GLN A 27 -12.19 2.78 -3.38
C GLN A 27 -12.11 1.25 -3.31
N ILE A 28 -11.23 0.71 -2.47
CA ILE A 28 -11.14 -0.74 -2.24
C ILE A 28 -12.36 -1.21 -1.47
N GLU A 29 -12.63 -0.55 -0.35
CA GLU A 29 -13.75 -0.86 0.51
C GLU A 29 -14.23 0.42 1.23
N PRO A 30 -15.43 0.92 0.90
CA PRO A 30 -16.01 2.06 1.59
C PRO A 30 -16.18 1.76 3.09
N GLY A 31 -15.65 2.64 3.95
CA GLY A 31 -15.70 2.44 5.41
C GLY A 31 -14.44 1.80 6.00
N LEU A 32 -13.53 1.26 5.17
CA LEU A 32 -12.30 0.63 5.66
C LEU A 32 -11.38 1.65 6.35
N PHE A 33 -11.20 2.83 5.76
CA PHE A 33 -10.28 3.84 6.31
C PHE A 33 -10.69 4.29 7.71
N GLU A 34 -11.99 4.39 7.96
CA GLU A 34 -12.57 4.80 9.23
C GLU A 34 -12.38 3.76 10.34
N ARG A 35 -12.22 2.48 9.98
CA ARG A 35 -11.94 1.36 10.91
C ARG A 35 -10.44 1.18 11.18
N LEU A 36 -9.58 1.83 10.39
CA LEU A 36 -8.13 1.69 10.49
C LEU A 36 -7.54 2.68 11.50
N GLU A 37 -6.72 2.17 12.42
CA GLU A 37 -5.91 2.97 13.32
C GLU A 37 -4.56 3.31 12.68
N ASN A 38 -4.33 4.59 12.40
CA ASN A 38 -3.02 5.06 11.93
C ASN A 38 -1.94 4.81 13.00
N ARG A 39 -0.86 4.12 12.62
CA ARG A 39 0.29 3.89 13.51
C ARG A 39 1.44 4.86 13.23
N TRP A 40 1.81 5.02 11.96
CA TRP A 40 2.94 5.86 11.56
C TRP A 40 2.94 6.10 10.05
N ILE A 41 3.45 7.28 9.68
CA ILE A 41 3.65 7.73 8.31
C ILE A 41 5.12 8.12 8.14
N ARG A 42 5.90 7.36 7.35
CA ARG A 42 7.34 7.61 7.15
C ARG A 42 7.81 7.23 5.74
N PRO A 43 8.90 7.85 5.24
CA PRO A 43 9.55 7.41 4.01
C PRO A 43 10.01 5.96 4.12
N HIS A 44 9.83 5.20 3.05
CA HIS A 44 10.25 3.81 2.94
C HIS A 44 10.70 3.51 1.51
N ASN A 45 11.73 2.68 1.38
CA ASN A 45 12.17 2.13 0.09
C ASN A 45 11.52 0.76 -0.07
N GLU A 46 10.82 0.55 -1.17
CA GLU A 46 10.21 -0.74 -1.51
C GLU A 46 10.84 -1.25 -2.81
N THR A 47 11.09 -2.56 -2.90
CA THR A 47 11.54 -3.16 -4.16
C THR A 47 10.35 -3.78 -4.86
N ILE A 48 9.95 -3.20 -5.98
CA ILE A 48 8.86 -3.72 -6.82
C ILE A 48 9.41 -4.25 -8.12
N ASN A 49 8.72 -5.22 -8.73
CA ASN A 49 9.06 -5.69 -10.07
C ASN A 49 8.29 -4.88 -11.09
N VAL A 50 8.98 -4.04 -11.86
CA VAL A 50 8.42 -3.26 -12.97
C VAL A 50 8.95 -3.88 -14.26
N ASN A 51 8.06 -4.37 -15.12
CA ASN A 51 8.41 -5.01 -16.40
C ASN A 51 9.46 -6.14 -16.26
N GLY A 52 9.37 -6.93 -15.19
CA GLY A 52 10.32 -8.02 -14.91
C GLY A 52 11.65 -7.59 -14.31
N HIS A 53 11.84 -6.29 -14.04
CA HIS A 53 13.06 -5.76 -13.44
C HIS A 53 12.80 -5.28 -12.00
N PRO A 54 13.64 -5.67 -11.03
CA PRO A 54 13.56 -5.14 -9.68
C PRO A 54 13.90 -3.65 -9.71
N THR A 55 12.95 -2.84 -9.27
CA THR A 55 13.06 -1.38 -9.20
C THR A 55 12.79 -0.95 -7.78
N THR A 56 13.77 -0.29 -7.17
CA THR A 56 13.60 0.33 -5.85
C THR A 56 12.85 1.64 -6.02
N VAL A 57 11.73 1.76 -5.32
CA VAL A 57 10.89 2.96 -5.29
C VAL A 57 10.91 3.55 -3.89
N THR A 58 11.07 4.86 -3.79
CA THR A 58 10.95 5.58 -2.53
C THR A 58 9.56 6.18 -2.44
N GLY A 59 8.82 5.85 -1.37
CA GLY A 59 7.49 6.36 -1.14
C GLY A 59 7.22 6.62 0.34
N MET A 60 6.10 7.26 0.65
CA MET A 60 5.62 7.43 2.02
C MET A 60 4.74 6.25 2.41
N LYS A 61 5.22 5.46 3.38
CA LYS A 61 4.47 4.34 3.93
C LYS A 61 3.51 4.86 4.99
N TYR A 62 2.22 4.59 4.78
CA TYR A 62 1.13 4.78 5.73
C TYR A 62 0.77 3.40 6.29
N LYS A 63 1.16 3.11 7.53
CA LYS A 63 0.85 1.82 8.18
C LYS A 63 -0.28 2.01 9.17
N CYS A 64 -1.27 1.15 9.06
CA CYS A 64 -2.46 1.12 9.87
C CYS A 64 -2.63 -0.26 10.50
N TYR A 65 -3.43 -0.29 11.56
CA TYR A 65 -3.88 -1.49 12.22
C TYR A 65 -5.39 -1.56 12.14
N LEU A 66 -5.94 -2.73 11.83
CA LEU A 66 -7.38 -3.01 11.81
C LEU A 66 -7.71 -3.81 13.08
N PRO A 67 -8.31 -3.19 14.11
CA PRO A 67 -8.56 -3.85 15.39
C PRO A 67 -9.56 -5.00 15.29
N GLU A 68 -10.53 -4.90 14.38
CA GLU A 68 -11.59 -5.90 14.19
C GLU A 68 -11.06 -7.26 13.74
N GLU A 69 -9.97 -7.27 12.96
CA GLU A 69 -9.39 -8.49 12.38
C GLU A 69 -8.05 -8.88 13.00
N ASP A 70 -7.49 -8.03 13.87
CA ASP A 70 -6.11 -8.13 14.37
C ASP A 70 -5.10 -8.23 13.22
N THR A 71 -5.25 -7.33 12.24
CA THR A 71 -4.42 -7.30 11.04
C THR A 71 -3.82 -5.91 10.81
N TYR A 72 -2.71 -5.87 10.09
CA TYR A 72 -2.10 -4.65 9.62
C TYR A 72 -2.37 -4.46 8.14
N THR A 73 -2.49 -3.18 7.78
CA THR A 73 -2.64 -2.71 6.42
C THR A 73 -1.62 -1.62 6.20
N TRP A 74 -0.98 -1.59 5.03
CA TRP A 74 -0.18 -0.43 4.67
C TRP A 74 -0.29 -0.07 3.20
N VAL A 75 -0.09 1.21 2.96
CA VAL A 75 -0.11 1.85 1.66
C VAL A 75 1.24 2.55 1.47
N ILE A 76 1.86 2.44 0.30
CA ILE A 76 3.03 3.23 -0.06
C ILE A 76 2.61 4.25 -1.13
N ALA A 77 2.64 5.53 -0.77
CA ALA A 77 2.34 6.63 -1.68
C ALA A 77 3.63 7.16 -2.33
N GLY A 78 3.66 7.18 -3.66
CA GLY A 78 4.62 7.96 -4.44
C GLY A 78 4.21 9.43 -4.53
N ALA A 79 4.88 10.20 -5.40
CA ALA A 79 4.64 11.64 -5.53
C ALA A 79 3.16 12.03 -5.62
N ASN A 80 2.39 11.34 -6.47
CA ASN A 80 0.97 11.65 -6.75
C ASN A 80 0.04 10.42 -6.79
N GLN A 81 0.51 9.23 -6.44
CA GLN A 81 -0.27 7.99 -6.59
C GLN A 81 0.18 6.90 -5.61
N ILE A 82 -0.67 5.89 -5.40
CA ILE A 82 -0.32 4.71 -4.63
C ILE A 82 0.54 3.75 -5.46
N ILE A 83 1.70 3.35 -4.92
CA ILE A 83 2.65 2.43 -5.54
C ILE A 83 2.43 0.99 -5.07
N THR A 84 2.16 0.78 -3.79
CA THR A 84 1.83 -0.56 -3.27
C THR A 84 0.78 -0.48 -2.19
N PHE A 85 0.04 -1.57 -2.06
CA PHE A 85 -0.96 -1.77 -1.02
C PHE A 85 -0.95 -3.22 -0.57
N GLU A 86 -0.97 -3.40 0.74
CA GLU A 86 -1.00 -4.71 1.38
C GLU A 86 -1.96 -4.66 2.57
N GLN A 87 -2.79 -5.68 2.72
CA GLN A 87 -3.78 -5.80 3.79
C GLN A 87 -3.82 -7.22 4.35
N GLY A 88 -4.44 -7.38 5.53
CA GLY A 88 -4.60 -8.68 6.17
C GLY A 88 -3.30 -9.24 6.78
N ILE A 89 -2.32 -8.38 7.08
CA ILE A 89 -1.04 -8.85 7.61
C ILE A 89 -1.16 -9.16 9.10
N LYS A 90 -1.03 -10.43 9.48
CA LYS A 90 -0.95 -10.82 10.90
C LYS A 90 0.49 -10.76 11.40
N TRP A 91 0.67 -10.17 12.57
CA TRP A 91 1.96 -10.03 13.22
C TRP A 91 2.00 -10.94 14.46
N LYS A 92 2.50 -12.17 14.32
CA LYS A 92 2.66 -13.09 15.44
C LYS A 92 4.11 -13.12 15.91
N GLU A 93 4.35 -12.80 17.17
CA GLU A 93 5.63 -13.06 17.88
C GLU A 93 6.90 -12.55 17.16
N GLY A 94 6.82 -11.36 16.54
CA GLY A 94 7.96 -10.77 15.83
C GLY A 94 8.18 -11.30 14.41
N CYS A 95 7.33 -12.21 13.93
CA CYS A 95 7.34 -12.72 12.57
C CYS A 95 6.04 -12.37 11.81
N MET A 96 6.18 -12.02 10.54
CA MET A 96 5.03 -11.76 9.66
C MET A 96 4.48 -13.11 9.21
N THR A 97 3.33 -13.53 9.76
CA THR A 97 2.62 -14.72 9.25
C THR A 97 1.81 -14.29 8.04
N VAL A 98 2.34 -14.59 6.85
CA VAL A 98 1.81 -14.14 5.56
C VAL A 98 0.72 -15.09 5.03
N ASP A 99 -0.52 -14.87 5.44
CA ASP A 99 -1.71 -15.19 4.62
C ASP A 99 -2.07 -13.95 3.78
N CYS A 100 -1.08 -13.41 3.05
CA CYS A 100 -1.09 -12.02 2.62
C CYS A 100 -1.73 -11.83 1.24
N TYR A 101 -2.80 -11.02 1.17
CA TYR A 101 -3.35 -10.54 -0.11
C TYR A 101 -2.50 -9.36 -0.60
N GLN A 102 -1.57 -9.64 -1.51
CA GLN A 102 -0.65 -8.65 -2.09
C GLN A 102 -1.28 -8.02 -3.35
N MET A 103 -1.82 -6.81 -3.24
CA MET A 103 -2.18 -6.00 -4.41
C MET A 103 -1.03 -5.05 -4.74
N LYS A 104 -0.04 -5.55 -5.48
CA LYS A 104 0.95 -4.69 -6.15
C LYS A 104 0.25 -4.04 -7.33
N THR A 105 0.08 -2.72 -7.35
CA THR A 105 -0.53 -2.00 -8.48
C THR A 105 0.36 -2.20 -9.70
N ARG A 106 0.00 -3.21 -10.47
CA ARG A 106 0.59 -3.50 -11.77
C ARG A 106 0.08 -2.40 -12.69
N ALA A 107 1.00 -1.70 -13.37
CA ALA A 107 0.63 -0.86 -14.50
C ALA A 107 -0.11 -1.64 -15.61
N GLU A 108 -0.24 -2.98 -15.49
CA GLU A 108 -1.19 -3.81 -16.23
C GLU A 108 -1.59 -5.05 -15.38
N VAL A 109 -2.75 -5.04 -14.71
CA VAL A 109 -3.53 -6.26 -14.46
C VAL A 109 -5.00 -5.94 -14.67
N SER A 110 -5.49 -6.45 -15.79
CA SER A 110 -6.89 -6.76 -16.03
C SER A 110 -7.48 -7.44 -14.79
N LEU A 111 -8.40 -6.75 -14.11
CA LEU A 111 -9.25 -7.31 -13.07
C LEU A 111 -10.17 -8.35 -13.73
N ARG A 112 -9.75 -9.61 -13.81
CA ARG A 112 -10.68 -10.73 -13.80
C ARG A 112 -10.99 -11.05 -12.35
N PHE A 113 -12.02 -10.39 -11.82
CA PHE A 113 -12.79 -10.98 -10.73
C PHE A 113 -13.40 -12.28 -11.27
N SER A 114 -12.95 -13.43 -10.78
CA SER A 114 -13.72 -14.66 -10.83
C SER A 114 -14.07 -15.02 -9.40
N ILE A 115 -15.22 -14.51 -8.99
CA ILE A 115 -15.99 -15.05 -7.88
C ILE A 115 -16.57 -16.35 -8.42
N HIS A 116 -16.10 -17.50 -7.95
CA HIS A 116 -16.85 -18.75 -8.13
C HIS A 116 -17.53 -19.07 -6.80
N ASN A 117 -18.85 -19.01 -6.88
CA ASN A 117 -19.82 -19.58 -5.97
C ASN A 117 -19.67 -21.10 -5.89
#